data_AF-A0A7S2KXI1-F1
#
_entry.id   AF-A0A7S2KXI1-F1
#
_cell.length_a   1.000
_cell.length_b   1.000
_cell.length_c   1.000
_cell.angle_alpha   90.00
_cell.angle_beta   90.00
_cell.angle_gamma   90.00
#
_symmetry.space_group_name_H-M   'P 1'
#
loop_
_entity.id
_entity.type
_entity.pdbx_description
1 polymer ?
#
loop_
_entity_poly.entity_id
_entity_poly.type
_entity_poly.pdbx_seq_one_letter_code
_entity_poly.pdbx_strand_id
1 'polypeptide(L)'
;LKSKRKNPLALWIPLVFIVGATFYLYSQAVEISRGIRTIPTAAGAVPNLNLGDLRSNSNINSNTDGAMTYSVCNGLSDQFLGHASHIAGAIALGRDVRIPNVFVVNGVQNEEGGKDAPISKDALDSAVPLSQIMDTDYLIQVVQSYGVHAELERFEEAVARHAAHPEPCNWLSALQSYEIAQKLLNSLRPSSSLANLVKTSIGNLLEQVE
;
A
#
# COMPACT_ATOMS: atom_id res chain seq x y z
N LEU A 1 -24.63 47.88 -1.72
CA LEU A 1 -24.45 46.42 -1.88
C LEU A 1 -23.68 46.15 -3.18
N LYS A 2 -22.34 46.03 -3.12
CA LYS A 2 -21.49 45.72 -4.28
C LYS A 2 -21.40 44.19 -4.43
N SER A 3 -22.04 43.65 -5.46
CA SER A 3 -22.00 42.23 -5.82
C SER A 3 -20.64 41.87 -6.41
N LYS A 4 -19.85 41.07 -5.69
CA LYS A 4 -18.61 40.45 -6.17
C LYS A 4 -18.98 39.30 -7.10
N ARG A 5 -18.87 39.48 -8.42
CA ARG A 5 -18.88 38.37 -9.39
C ARG A 5 -17.62 37.52 -9.16
N LYS A 6 -17.79 36.25 -8.77
CA LYS A 6 -16.71 35.27 -8.69
C LYS A 6 -16.32 34.85 -10.10
N ASN A 7 -15.02 34.85 -10.40
CA ASN A 7 -14.48 34.46 -11.71
C ASN A 7 -14.63 32.94 -11.92
N PRO A 8 -15.29 32.48 -12.99
CA PRO A 8 -15.53 31.05 -13.23
C PRO A 8 -14.26 30.25 -13.57
N LEU A 9 -13.12 30.91 -13.84
CA LEU A 9 -11.86 30.27 -14.18
C LEU A 9 -11.13 29.62 -12.99
N ALA A 10 -11.48 29.97 -11.75
CA ALA A 10 -10.80 29.44 -10.56
C ALA A 10 -11.19 27.99 -10.20
N LEU A 11 -12.26 27.45 -10.81
CA LEU A 11 -12.72 26.07 -10.54
C LEU A 11 -12.16 25.02 -11.52
N TRP A 12 -11.60 25.44 -12.66
CA TRP A 12 -11.21 24.49 -13.73
C TRP A 12 -9.85 23.83 -13.48
N ILE A 13 -8.95 24.48 -12.76
CA ILE A 13 -7.60 23.97 -12.51
C ILE A 13 -7.60 22.70 -11.63
N PRO A 14 -8.32 22.63 -10.50
CA PRO A 14 -8.33 21.40 -9.69
C PRO A 14 -9.03 20.22 -10.39
N LEU A 15 -10.03 20.48 -11.24
CA LEU A 15 -10.75 19.41 -11.95
C LEU A 15 -9.86 18.69 -12.97
N VAL A 16 -9.01 19.42 -13.70
CA VAL A 16 -8.11 18.85 -14.71
C VAL A 16 -7.03 17.96 -14.07
N PHE A 17 -6.52 18.33 -12.90
CA PHE A 17 -5.55 17.52 -12.16
C PHE A 17 -6.16 16.23 -11.59
N ILE A 18 -7.39 16.31 -11.07
CA ILE A 18 -8.09 15.13 -10.53
C ILE A 18 -8.41 14.15 -11.66
N VAL A 19 -8.91 14.63 -12.81
CA VAL A 19 -9.19 13.77 -13.97
C VAL A 19 -7.90 13.15 -14.52
N GLY A 20 -6.80 13.91 -14.61
CA GLY A 20 -5.50 13.41 -15.09
C GLY A 20 -4.91 12.31 -14.20
N ALA A 21 -4.92 12.48 -12.87
CA ALA A 21 -4.42 11.48 -11.94
C ALA A 21 -5.29 10.20 -11.94
N THR A 22 -6.62 10.37 -12.05
CA THR A 22 -7.54 9.24 -12.15
C THR A 22 -7.34 8.47 -13.46
N PHE A 23 -7.11 9.17 -14.57
CA PHE A 23 -6.84 8.55 -15.87
C PHE A 23 -5.51 7.80 -15.89
N TYR A 24 -4.47 8.31 -15.22
CA TYR A 24 -3.18 7.63 -15.11
C TYR A 24 -3.30 6.32 -14.31
N LEU A 25 -3.98 6.35 -13.16
CA LEU A 25 -4.24 5.15 -12.37
C LEU A 25 -5.15 4.15 -13.10
N TYR A 26 -6.15 4.63 -13.84
CA TYR A 26 -7.02 3.78 -14.65
C TYR A 26 -6.28 3.17 -15.84
N SER A 27 -5.38 3.91 -16.50
CA SER A 27 -4.54 3.39 -17.59
C SER A 27 -3.63 2.26 -17.10
N GLN A 28 -3.01 2.43 -15.93
CA GLN A 28 -2.20 1.37 -15.30
C GLN A 28 -3.07 0.14 -14.96
N ALA A 29 -4.28 0.35 -14.43
CA ALA A 29 -5.20 -0.74 -14.11
C ALA A 29 -5.73 -1.50 -15.36
N VAL A 30 -5.95 -0.80 -16.47
CA VAL A 30 -6.42 -1.38 -17.73
C VAL A 30 -5.32 -2.15 -18.47
N GLU A 31 -4.06 -1.72 -18.39
CA GLU A 31 -2.94 -2.52 -18.90
C GLU A 31 -2.76 -3.81 -18.09
N ILE A 32 -2.96 -3.77 -16.78
CA ILE A 32 -2.98 -4.95 -15.91
C ILE A 32 -4.13 -5.90 -16.30
N SER A 33 -5.33 -5.39 -16.62
CA SER A 33 -6.48 -6.23 -16.98
C SER A 33 -6.38 -6.83 -18.39
N ARG A 34 -5.73 -6.14 -19.34
CA ARG A 34 -5.50 -6.64 -20.70
C ARG A 34 -4.28 -7.57 -20.80
N GLY A 35 -3.42 -7.56 -19.79
CA GLY A 35 -2.30 -8.49 -19.60
C GLY A 35 -2.70 -9.87 -19.06
N ILE A 36 -3.95 -10.09 -18.66
CA ILE A 36 -4.49 -11.42 -18.31
C ILE A 36 -4.76 -12.21 -19.61
N ARG A 37 -3.73 -12.40 -20.42
CA ARG A 37 -3.63 -13.62 -21.22
C ARG A 37 -3.42 -14.74 -20.22
N THR A 38 -4.16 -15.82 -20.38
CA THR A 38 -3.90 -17.12 -19.75
C THR A 38 -2.39 -17.39 -19.75
N ILE A 39 -1.75 -17.16 -18.60
CA ILE A 39 -0.37 -17.56 -18.39
C ILE A 39 -0.43 -19.08 -18.43
N PRO A 40 0.17 -19.75 -19.43
CA PRO A 40 0.32 -21.20 -19.34
C PRO A 40 1.09 -21.43 -18.05
N THR A 41 0.66 -22.43 -17.26
CA THR A 41 1.39 -22.92 -16.08
C THR A 41 2.76 -23.46 -16.52
N ALA A 42 3.64 -22.56 -16.93
CA ALA A 42 5.04 -22.78 -17.09
C ALA A 42 5.62 -22.57 -15.69
N ALA A 43 6.34 -23.58 -15.20
CA ALA A 43 7.21 -23.47 -14.05
C ALA A 43 8.13 -22.25 -14.27
N GLY A 44 7.72 -21.11 -13.72
CA GLY A 44 8.38 -19.83 -13.94
C GLY A 44 9.65 -19.80 -13.14
N ALA A 45 10.79 -19.90 -13.84
CA ALA A 45 12.07 -19.52 -13.29
C ALA A 45 11.98 -18.08 -12.79
N VAL A 46 12.09 -17.92 -11.47
CA VAL A 46 12.25 -16.62 -10.82
C VAL A 46 13.46 -15.94 -11.46
N PRO A 47 13.35 -14.71 -11.98
CA PRO A 47 14.50 -14.00 -12.51
C PRO A 47 15.55 -13.87 -11.39
N ASN A 48 16.70 -14.49 -11.62
CA ASN A 48 17.85 -14.44 -10.72
C ASN A 48 18.38 -13.01 -10.72
N LEU A 49 17.86 -12.16 -9.83
CA LEU A 49 18.45 -10.88 -9.50
C LEU A 49 19.84 -11.19 -8.94
N ASN A 50 20.87 -10.85 -9.71
CA ASN A 50 22.27 -10.96 -9.30
C ASN A 50 22.51 -9.98 -8.14
N LEU A 51 22.12 -10.39 -6.93
CA LEU A 51 22.30 -9.69 -5.66
C LEU A 51 23.75 -9.88 -5.16
N GLY A 52 24.71 -9.85 -6.09
CA GLY A 52 26.09 -10.24 -5.87
C GLY A 52 26.91 -9.25 -5.04
N ASP A 53 26.39 -8.05 -4.77
CA ASP A 53 27.13 -6.97 -4.10
C ASP A 53 26.57 -6.56 -2.73
N LEU A 54 25.50 -7.20 -2.23
CA LEU A 54 24.93 -6.90 -0.91
C LEU A 54 25.16 -8.01 0.13
N ARG A 55 25.91 -9.06 -0.22
CA ARG A 55 26.07 -10.22 0.65
C ARG A 55 27.52 -10.48 0.98
N SER A 56 28.03 -9.77 1.98
CA SER A 56 29.03 -10.37 2.83
C SER A 56 28.79 -9.98 4.28
N ASN A 57 28.55 -11.03 5.07
CA ASN A 57 28.70 -11.11 6.51
C ASN A 57 27.44 -10.87 7.35
N SER A 58 26.59 -11.90 7.45
CA SER A 58 25.68 -12.01 8.59
C SER A 58 25.34 -13.47 8.91
N ASN A 59 26.03 -14.02 9.91
CA ASN A 59 25.52 -15.11 10.74
C ASN A 59 24.39 -14.50 11.61
N ILE A 60 23.17 -14.43 11.06
CA ILE A 60 22.01 -13.93 11.80
C ILE A 60 21.38 -15.11 12.55
N ASN A 61 21.66 -15.19 13.84
CA ASN A 61 20.81 -15.91 14.78
C ASN A 61 19.47 -15.15 14.83
N SER A 62 18.42 -15.71 14.25
CA SER A 62 17.08 -15.13 14.16
C SER A 62 16.38 -15.12 15.52
N ASN A 63 16.78 -14.19 16.39
CA ASN A 63 15.95 -13.74 17.51
C ASN A 63 14.89 -12.80 16.92
N THR A 64 13.64 -13.26 16.88
CA THR A 64 12.47 -12.55 16.32
C THR A 64 12.07 -11.28 17.09
N ASP A 65 12.75 -10.94 18.20
CA ASP A 65 12.59 -9.67 18.94
C ASP A 65 13.07 -8.43 18.14
N GLY A 66 13.71 -8.63 16.97
CA GLY A 66 14.27 -7.56 16.15
C GLY A 66 13.52 -7.23 14.85
N ALA A 67 12.41 -7.91 14.53
CA ALA A 67 11.69 -7.68 13.27
C ALA A 67 11.05 -6.28 13.24
N MET A 68 11.20 -5.58 12.12
CA MET A 68 10.55 -4.30 11.90
C MET A 68 9.05 -4.52 11.65
N THR A 69 8.20 -3.91 12.48
CA THR A 69 6.77 -3.72 12.21
C THR A 69 6.49 -2.23 12.01
N TYR A 70 5.32 -1.89 11.48
CA TYR A 70 4.96 -0.51 11.15
C TYR A 70 3.46 -0.27 11.23
N SER A 71 3.09 1.00 11.23
CA SER A 71 1.70 1.43 11.20
C SER A 71 1.19 1.56 9.76
N VAL A 72 0.05 0.94 9.43
CA VAL A 72 -0.71 1.21 8.21
C VAL A 72 -1.31 2.60 8.27
N CYS A 73 -1.41 3.22 7.10
CA CYS A 73 -1.96 4.54 6.89
C CYS A 73 -3.46 4.48 6.58
N ASN A 74 -4.15 5.62 6.64
CA ASN A 74 -5.51 5.70 6.12
C ASN A 74 -5.51 6.08 4.63
N GLY A 75 -6.42 5.50 3.85
CA GLY A 75 -6.55 5.75 2.40
C GLY A 75 -5.96 4.62 1.55
N LEU A 76 -6.54 4.40 0.36
CA LEU A 76 -6.16 3.29 -0.51
C LEU A 76 -4.69 3.39 -0.95
N SER A 77 -4.31 4.52 -1.54
CA SER A 77 -2.95 4.74 -2.05
C SER A 77 -1.92 4.76 -0.92
N ASP A 78 -2.23 5.43 0.19
CA ASP A 78 -1.32 5.55 1.33
C ASP A 78 -1.06 4.19 2.01
N GLN A 79 -2.03 3.28 2.02
CA GLN A 79 -1.81 1.91 2.51
C GLN A 79 -0.83 1.13 1.63
N PHE A 80 -1.02 1.14 0.30
CA PHE A 80 -0.10 0.44 -0.60
C PHE A 80 1.30 1.04 -0.60
N LEU A 81 1.39 2.37 -0.65
CA LEU A 81 2.66 3.10 -0.60
C LEU A 81 3.33 2.92 0.77
N GLY A 82 2.54 2.89 1.85
CA GLY A 82 2.94 2.54 3.21
C GLY A 82 3.63 1.20 3.29
N HIS A 83 2.92 0.14 2.89
CA HIS A 83 3.46 -1.22 2.87
C HIS A 83 4.74 -1.28 2.04
N ALA A 84 4.72 -0.78 0.80
CA ALA A 84 5.89 -0.84 -0.08
C ALA A 84 7.10 -0.08 0.50
N SER A 85 6.89 1.09 1.10
CA SER A 85 7.97 1.92 1.63
C SER A 85 8.61 1.31 2.87
N HIS A 86 7.81 0.83 3.82
CA HIS A 86 8.33 0.18 5.03
C HIS A 86 9.04 -1.14 4.71
N ILE A 87 8.48 -1.95 3.80
CA ILE A 87 9.13 -3.19 3.35
C ILE A 87 10.44 -2.87 2.63
N ALA A 88 10.46 -1.87 1.74
CA ALA A 88 11.68 -1.45 1.07
C ALA A 88 12.75 -0.95 2.05
N GLY A 89 12.35 -0.21 3.09
CA GLY A 89 13.24 0.20 4.18
C GLY A 89 13.81 -0.98 4.96
N ALA A 90 12.98 -1.97 5.30
CA ALA A 90 13.44 -3.19 5.96
C ALA A 90 14.45 -3.97 5.10
N ILE A 91 14.19 -4.09 3.79
CA ILE A 91 15.12 -4.70 2.83
C ILE A 91 16.44 -3.93 2.75
N ALA A 92 16.37 -2.61 2.62
CA ALA A 92 17.58 -1.77 2.52
C ALA A 92 18.46 -1.88 3.78
N LEU A 93 17.85 -2.09 4.94
CA LEU A 93 18.54 -2.27 6.22
C LEU A 93 18.93 -3.73 6.51
N GLY A 94 18.55 -4.69 5.65
CA GLY A 94 18.78 -6.12 5.89
C GLY A 94 18.09 -6.63 7.17
N ARG A 95 16.93 -6.08 7.51
CA ARG A 95 16.16 -6.43 8.72
C ARG A 95 14.91 -7.21 8.36
N ASP A 96 14.62 -8.25 9.14
CA ASP A 96 13.36 -8.98 9.07
C ASP A 96 12.16 -8.04 9.21
N VAL A 97 11.09 -8.33 8.49
CA VAL A 97 9.88 -7.51 8.46
C VAL A 97 8.65 -8.31 8.84
N ARG A 98 7.87 -7.77 9.76
CA ARG A 98 6.54 -8.26 10.10
C ARG A 98 5.53 -7.33 9.44
N ILE A 99 4.86 -7.83 8.40
CA ILE A 99 3.92 -7.08 7.56
C ILE A 99 2.56 -7.07 8.27
N PRO A 100 2.01 -5.91 8.65
CA PRO A 100 0.69 -5.83 9.28
C PRO A 100 -0.38 -6.42 8.36
N ASN A 101 -1.07 -7.49 8.78
CA ASN A 101 -2.15 -8.08 7.99
C ASN A 101 -3.46 -7.32 8.19
N VAL A 102 -3.46 -6.02 7.94
CA VAL A 102 -4.60 -5.12 8.16
C VAL A 102 -4.75 -4.18 6.98
N PHE A 103 -5.98 -3.96 6.55
CA PHE A 103 -6.33 -3.03 5.49
C PHE A 103 -7.64 -2.32 5.85
N VAL A 104 -7.60 -1.00 5.96
CA VAL A 104 -8.73 -0.16 6.34
C VAL A 104 -9.60 0.11 5.12
N VAL A 105 -10.81 -0.45 5.11
CA VAL A 105 -11.82 -0.20 4.07
C VAL A 105 -12.69 0.97 4.53
N ASN A 106 -12.76 2.07 3.77
CA ASN A 106 -13.58 3.25 4.07
C ASN A 106 -13.16 4.07 5.31
N GLY A 107 -11.87 4.11 5.64
CA GLY A 107 -11.42 5.03 6.68
C GLY A 107 -11.66 6.48 6.24
N VAL A 108 -12.65 7.14 6.82
CA VAL A 108 -12.86 8.58 6.63
C VAL A 108 -11.64 9.29 7.22
N GLN A 109 -10.90 10.05 6.40
CA GLN A 109 -9.90 10.96 6.94
C GLN A 109 -10.69 12.02 7.71
N ASN A 110 -10.66 11.96 9.05
CA ASN A 110 -11.24 13.01 9.86
C ASN A 110 -10.55 14.32 9.48
N GLU A 111 -11.32 15.29 8.98
CA GLU A 111 -10.81 16.58 8.50
C GLU A 111 -9.99 17.31 9.58
N GLU A 112 -10.26 17.02 10.85
CA GLU A 112 -9.60 17.60 12.02
C GLU A 112 -8.13 17.16 12.20
N GLY A 113 -7.73 15.99 11.67
CA GLY A 113 -6.38 15.45 11.86
C GLY A 113 -5.41 15.68 10.69
N GLY A 114 -5.91 16.14 9.54
CA GLY A 114 -5.12 16.23 8.31
C GLY A 114 -4.73 14.86 7.73
N LYS A 115 -3.85 14.87 6.71
CA LYS A 115 -3.43 13.66 5.97
C LYS A 115 -2.57 12.70 6.78
N ASP A 116 -1.92 13.21 7.82
CA ASP A 116 -0.98 12.44 8.64
C ASP A 116 -1.64 11.93 9.93
N ALA A 117 -2.95 12.14 10.08
CA ALA A 117 -3.71 11.69 11.23
C ALA A 117 -3.57 10.17 11.42
N PRO A 118 -3.34 9.70 12.65
CA PRO A 118 -3.44 8.29 12.96
C PRO A 118 -4.82 7.74 12.59
N ILE A 119 -4.88 6.45 12.25
CA ILE A 119 -6.15 5.78 11.99
C ILE A 119 -7.02 5.86 13.27
N SER A 120 -8.24 6.37 13.13
CA SER A 120 -9.18 6.42 14.24
C SER A 120 -9.61 5.01 14.65
N LYS A 121 -10.01 4.83 15.90
CA LYS A 121 -10.54 3.55 16.38
C LYS A 121 -11.73 3.08 15.53
N ASP A 122 -12.62 4.00 15.17
CA ASP A 122 -13.79 3.70 14.33
C ASP A 122 -13.40 3.23 12.92
N ALA A 123 -12.29 3.73 12.36
CA ALA A 123 -11.78 3.25 11.08
C ALA A 123 -11.15 1.85 11.19
N LEU A 124 -10.69 1.43 12.38
CA LEU A 124 -10.24 0.05 12.59
C LEU A 124 -11.42 -0.94 12.62
N ASP A 125 -12.63 -0.49 12.98
CA ASP A 125 -13.84 -1.34 12.95
C ASP A 125 -14.23 -1.75 11.53
N SER A 126 -13.80 -0.98 10.51
CA SER A 126 -13.99 -1.31 9.09
C SER A 126 -12.75 -1.94 8.44
N ALA A 127 -11.74 -2.29 9.23
CA ALA A 127 -10.55 -2.96 8.73
C ALA A 127 -10.84 -4.43 8.39
N VAL A 128 -10.17 -4.91 7.35
CA VAL A 128 -10.17 -6.31 6.93
C VAL A 128 -8.73 -6.82 6.85
N PRO A 129 -8.51 -8.14 6.87
CA PRO A 129 -7.18 -8.69 6.65
C PRO A 129 -6.60 -8.28 5.28
N LEU A 130 -5.32 -7.89 5.25
CA LEU A 130 -4.60 -7.57 4.02
C LEU A 130 -4.60 -8.73 3.01
N SER A 131 -4.57 -9.97 3.52
CA SER A 131 -4.67 -11.19 2.71
C SER A 131 -6.00 -11.34 1.96
N GLN A 132 -7.05 -10.61 2.34
CA GLN A 132 -8.29 -10.55 1.56
C GLN A 132 -8.19 -9.57 0.39
N ILE A 133 -7.22 -8.65 0.41
CA ILE A 133 -7.07 -7.52 -0.51
C ILE A 133 -5.98 -7.78 -1.56
N MET A 134 -4.94 -8.53 -1.20
CA MET A 134 -3.85 -8.89 -2.10
C MET A 134 -3.33 -10.31 -1.81
N ASP A 135 -2.61 -10.87 -2.79
CA ASP A 135 -1.86 -12.12 -2.62
C ASP A 135 -0.63 -11.88 -1.72
N THR A 136 -0.84 -12.05 -0.42
CA THR A 136 0.21 -11.84 0.60
C THR A 136 1.28 -12.92 0.58
N ASP A 137 0.96 -14.13 0.11
CA ASP A 137 1.94 -15.21 0.00
C ASP A 137 2.96 -14.89 -1.09
N TYR A 138 2.49 -14.37 -2.24
CA TYR A 138 3.36 -13.87 -3.28
C TYR A 138 4.19 -12.67 -2.82
N LEU A 139 3.60 -11.71 -2.08
CA LEU A 139 4.34 -10.58 -1.52
C LEU A 139 5.46 -11.06 -0.59
N ILE A 140 5.19 -12.00 0.32
CA ILE A 140 6.21 -12.58 1.22
C ILE A 140 7.34 -13.21 0.41
N GLN A 141 7.03 -14.00 -0.62
CA GLN A 141 8.05 -14.61 -1.50
C GLN A 141 8.93 -13.54 -2.18
N VAL A 142 8.32 -12.45 -2.65
CA VAL A 142 9.06 -11.33 -3.25
C VAL A 142 10.02 -10.71 -2.23
N VAL A 143 9.58 -10.44 -1.01
CA VAL A 143 10.45 -9.87 0.04
C VAL A 143 11.58 -10.83 0.40
N GLN A 144 11.27 -12.11 0.58
CA GLN A 144 12.26 -13.15 0.88
C GLN A 144 13.30 -13.34 -0.22
N SER A 145 12.95 -13.04 -1.48
CA SER A 145 13.92 -13.06 -2.59
C SER A 145 15.03 -12.01 -2.46
N TYR A 146 14.83 -10.96 -1.66
CA TYR A 146 15.86 -9.98 -1.30
C TYR A 146 16.73 -10.42 -0.11
N GLY A 147 16.53 -11.62 0.44
CA GLY A 147 17.31 -12.16 1.55
C GLY A 147 16.87 -11.69 2.94
N VAL A 148 15.66 -11.13 3.05
CA VAL A 148 15.05 -10.69 4.32
C VAL A 148 13.91 -11.63 4.70
N HIS A 149 13.85 -12.08 5.95
CA HIS A 149 12.70 -12.87 6.40
C HIS A 149 11.47 -11.96 6.53
N ALA A 150 10.34 -12.43 5.97
CA ALA A 150 9.07 -11.72 6.03
C ALA A 150 7.98 -12.65 6.52
N GLU A 151 7.14 -12.14 7.42
CA GLU A 151 5.94 -12.82 7.91
C GLU A 151 4.78 -11.83 8.04
N LEU A 152 3.55 -12.33 8.03
CA LEU A 152 2.37 -11.52 8.36
C LEU A 152 2.19 -11.43 9.87
N GLU A 153 1.97 -10.22 10.38
CA GLU A 153 1.38 -10.00 11.70
C GLU A 153 -0.05 -10.52 11.70
N ARG A 154 -0.54 -11.07 12.83
CA ARG A 154 -1.96 -11.43 12.92
C ARG A 154 -2.81 -10.16 12.87
N PHE A 155 -3.99 -10.26 12.25
CA PHE A 155 -4.88 -9.11 12.06
C PHE A 155 -5.23 -8.45 13.41
N GLU A 156 -5.59 -9.25 14.41
CA GLU A 156 -5.98 -8.76 15.73
C GLU A 156 -4.81 -8.09 16.46
N GLU A 157 -3.59 -8.59 16.27
CA GLU A 157 -2.36 -8.01 16.86
C GLU A 157 -2.03 -6.68 16.21
N ALA A 158 -2.09 -6.59 14.88
CA ALA A 158 -1.86 -5.36 14.14
C ALA A 158 -2.86 -4.27 14.55
N VAL A 159 -4.15 -4.62 14.61
CA VAL A 159 -5.22 -3.70 15.05
C VAL A 159 -5.00 -3.24 16.50
N ALA A 160 -4.70 -4.16 17.41
CA ALA A 160 -4.45 -3.83 18.81
C ALA A 160 -3.22 -2.92 18.98
N ARG A 161 -2.14 -3.18 18.22
CA ARG A 161 -0.93 -2.37 18.22
C ARG A 161 -1.19 -0.95 17.73
N HIS A 162 -1.93 -0.79 16.63
CA HIS A 162 -2.36 0.52 16.15
C HIS A 162 -3.19 1.29 17.16
N ALA A 163 -4.14 0.62 17.80
CA ALA A 163 -4.99 1.25 18.81
C ALA A 163 -4.18 1.70 20.05
N ALA A 164 -3.15 0.94 20.43
CA ALA A 164 -2.28 1.27 21.56
C ALA A 164 -1.23 2.34 21.23
N HIS A 165 -0.71 2.35 20.00
CA HIS A 165 0.37 3.23 19.56
C HIS A 165 0.00 3.91 18.23
N PRO A 166 -0.88 4.92 18.25
CA PRO A 166 -1.23 5.67 17.06
C PRO A 166 -0.02 6.47 16.56
N GLU A 167 0.68 5.92 15.56
CA GLU A 167 1.77 6.63 14.90
C GLU A 167 1.25 7.47 13.73
N PRO A 168 1.83 8.65 13.50
CA PRO A 168 1.49 9.44 12.31
C PRO A 168 1.89 8.67 11.05
N CYS A 169 1.03 8.74 10.04
CA CYS A 169 1.33 8.14 8.74
C CYS A 169 2.39 8.99 8.02
N ASN A 170 3.65 8.58 8.10
CA ASN A 170 4.74 9.20 7.33
C ASN A 170 5.53 8.15 6.54
N TRP A 171 4.82 7.40 5.69
CA TRP A 171 5.44 6.37 4.87
C TRP A 171 6.52 6.92 3.94
N LEU A 172 6.43 8.19 3.56
CA LEU A 172 7.44 8.84 2.71
C LEU A 172 8.80 8.90 3.40
N SER A 173 8.84 9.10 4.73
CA SER A 173 10.08 9.04 5.50
C SER A 173 10.68 7.63 5.57
N ALA A 174 9.87 6.58 5.40
CA ALA A 174 10.32 5.20 5.35
C ALA A 174 10.84 4.80 3.96
N LEU A 175 10.60 5.61 2.92
CA LEU A 175 11.05 5.36 1.55
C LEU A 175 12.56 5.58 1.39
N GLN A 176 13.35 4.63 1.88
CA GLN A 176 14.82 4.68 1.79
C GLN A 176 15.34 4.25 0.41
N SER A 177 14.59 3.39 -0.30
CA SER A 177 14.95 2.89 -1.63
C SER A 177 13.75 2.92 -2.56
N TYR A 178 13.70 3.97 -3.40
CA TYR A 178 12.66 4.14 -4.41
C TYR A 178 12.60 2.95 -5.38
N GLU A 179 13.75 2.41 -5.81
CA GLU A 179 13.79 1.30 -6.76
C GLU A 179 13.14 0.02 -6.18
N ILE A 180 13.45 -0.31 -4.93
CA ILE A 180 12.87 -1.49 -4.26
C ILE A 180 11.38 -1.28 -4.03
N ALA A 181 10.97 -0.10 -3.56
CA ALA A 181 9.56 0.22 -3.36
C ALA A 181 8.77 0.14 -4.68
N GLN A 182 9.33 0.64 -5.78
CA GLN A 182 8.70 0.55 -7.10
C GLN A 182 8.57 -0.91 -7.57
N LYS A 183 9.60 -1.74 -7.38
CA LYS A 183 9.54 -3.18 -7.70
C LYS A 183 8.50 -3.91 -6.84
N LEU A 184 8.39 -3.58 -5.56
CA LEU A 184 7.37 -4.12 -4.66
C LEU A 184 5.97 -3.74 -5.13
N LEU A 185 5.73 -2.46 -5.42
CA LEU A 185 4.45 -1.97 -5.95
C LEU A 185 4.05 -2.69 -7.24
N ASN A 186 4.99 -2.87 -8.16
CA ASN A 186 4.77 -3.58 -9.42
C ASN A 186 4.52 -5.09 -9.22
N SER A 187 4.91 -5.62 -8.06
CA SER A 187 4.74 -7.03 -7.69
C SER A 187 3.49 -7.28 -6.85
N LEU A 188 2.77 -6.23 -6.43
CA LEU A 188 1.49 -6.38 -5.74
C LEU A 188 0.48 -7.01 -6.68
N ARG A 189 -0.14 -8.10 -6.24
CA ARG A 189 -1.20 -8.79 -6.97
C ARG A 189 -2.54 -8.57 -6.25
N PRO A 190 -3.38 -7.64 -6.75
CA PRO A 190 -4.74 -7.45 -6.27
C PRO A 190 -5.52 -8.75 -6.18
N SER A 191 -6.28 -8.93 -5.10
CA SER A 191 -7.31 -9.96 -5.04
C SER A 191 -8.53 -9.55 -5.87
N SER A 192 -9.40 -10.51 -6.14
CA SER A 192 -10.73 -10.23 -6.71
C SER A 192 -11.58 -9.32 -5.80
N SER A 193 -11.40 -9.41 -4.48
CA SER A 193 -12.08 -8.54 -3.51
C SER A 193 -11.66 -7.08 -3.68
N LEU A 194 -10.37 -6.81 -3.92
CA LEU A 194 -9.90 -5.46 -4.19
C LEU A 194 -10.49 -4.89 -5.49
N ALA A 195 -10.58 -5.71 -6.54
CA ALA A 195 -11.22 -5.28 -7.78
C ALA A 195 -12.68 -4.88 -7.57
N ASN A 196 -13.42 -5.63 -6.74
CA ASN A 196 -14.80 -5.29 -6.37
C ASN A 196 -14.86 -3.99 -5.54
N LEU A 197 -13.98 -3.82 -4.55
CA LEU A 197 -13.90 -2.60 -3.75
C LEU A 197 -13.66 -1.37 -4.63
N VAL A 198 -12.65 -1.42 -5.51
CA VAL A 198 -12.35 -0.31 -6.44
C VAL A 198 -13.55 -0.01 -7.33
N LYS A 199 -14.21 -1.05 -7.88
CA LYS A 199 -15.40 -0.87 -8.72
C LYS A 199 -16.55 -0.20 -7.96
N THR A 200 -16.83 -0.63 -6.73
CA THR A 200 -17.87 -0.03 -5.88
C THR A 200 -17.53 1.40 -5.51
N SER A 201 -16.28 1.69 -5.12
CA SER A 201 -15.85 3.05 -4.81
C SER A 201 -15.98 4.00 -6.00
N ILE A 202 -15.61 3.56 -7.21
CA ILE A 202 -15.78 4.36 -8.44
C ILE A 202 -17.27 4.56 -8.75
N GLY A 203 -18.10 3.52 -8.62
CA GLY A 203 -19.55 3.63 -8.82
C GLY A 203 -20.19 4.68 -7.92
N ASN A 204 -19.90 4.62 -6.62
CA ASN A 204 -20.43 5.59 -5.65
C ASN A 204 -19.96 7.03 -5.93
N LEU A 205 -18.72 7.20 -6.41
CA LEU A 205 -18.21 8.53 -6.78
C LEU A 205 -18.91 9.09 -8.02
N LEU A 206 -19.21 8.26 -9.01
CA LEU A 206 -19.92 8.69 -10.21
C LEU A 206 -21.37 9.09 -9.88
N GLU A 207 -22.05 8.34 -9.01
CA GLU A 207 -23.40 8.67 -8.54
C GLU A 207 -23.48 10.00 -7.78
N GLN A 208 -22.38 10.46 -7.16
CA GLN A 208 -22.34 11.76 -6.47
C GLN A 208 -22.13 12.97 -7.40
N VAL A 209 -21.67 12.73 -8.62
CA VAL A 209 -21.37 13.79 -9.60
C VAL A 209 -22.55 14.04 -10.55
N GLU A 210 -23.46 13.07 -10.70
CA GLU A 210 -24.71 13.18 -11.45
C GLU A 210 -25.80 13.92 -10.65
#